data_AF-A0A7R9U888-F1
#
_entry.id   AF-A0A7R9U888-F1
#
_cell.length_a   1.000
_cell.length_b   1.000
_cell.length_c   1.000
_cell.angle_alpha   90.00
_cell.angle_beta   90.00
_cell.angle_gamma   90.00
#
_symmetry.space_group_name_H-M   'P 1'
#
loop_
_entity.id
_entity.type
_entity.pdbx_description
1 polymer ?
#
loop_
_entity_poly.entity_id
_entity_poly.type
_entity_poly.pdbx_seq_one_letter_code
_entity_poly.pdbx_strand_id
1 'polypeptide(L)'
;MLLRLVCLALLCRLAAPTTTLAFRFDGGVVVAADSRASLGAFVGSRSTMKILPISPYSLGTMAGGAADCSHFMRRLAARSRLWKARTGKDLSAPRAARILATELRQLKEDGLELSVGSMVTGHDELGLSRLFYVDNDGVIA
;
A
#
# COMPACT_ATOMS: atom_id res chain seq x y z
N MET A 1 -8.85 25.93 -1.83
CA MET A 1 -9.14 25.02 -2.97
C MET A 1 -7.83 24.49 -3.58
N LEU A 2 -6.87 24.08 -2.75
CA LEU A 2 -5.64 23.42 -3.21
C LEU A 2 -5.87 21.91 -3.06
N LEU A 3 -5.98 21.18 -4.16
CA LEU A 3 -5.68 19.74 -4.12
C LEU A 3 -4.24 19.64 -3.62
N ARG A 4 -4.03 19.15 -2.39
CA ARG A 4 -2.73 18.61 -2.02
C ARG A 4 -2.54 17.33 -2.83
N LEU A 5 -2.09 17.47 -4.08
CA LEU A 5 -1.51 16.39 -4.85
C LEU A 5 -0.31 15.90 -4.04
N VAL A 6 -0.50 14.86 -3.24
CA VAL A 6 0.58 13.91 -2.98
C VAL A 6 0.70 13.12 -4.26
N CYS A 7 1.22 13.77 -5.31
CA CYS A 7 1.64 13.10 -6.52
C CYS A 7 2.98 12.47 -6.19
N LEU A 8 2.97 11.37 -5.44
CA LEU A 8 4.14 10.50 -5.40
C LEU A 8 4.11 9.68 -6.69
N ALA A 9 4.18 10.39 -7.83
CA ALA A 9 4.77 9.83 -9.03
C ALA A 9 6.24 9.66 -8.65
N LEU A 10 6.57 8.51 -8.03
CA LEU A 10 7.94 8.11 -7.82
C LEU A 10 8.58 8.02 -9.20
N LEU A 11 9.17 9.14 -9.62
CA LEU A 11 10.11 9.29 -10.72
C LEU A 11 11.45 8.64 -10.31
N CYS A 12 11.40 7.54 -9.56
CA CYS A 12 12.52 6.63 -9.41
C CYS A 12 12.65 5.92 -10.75
N ARG A 13 13.71 6.24 -11.49
CA ARG A 13 14.21 5.59 -12.72
C ARG A 13 13.35 4.41 -13.19
N LEU A 14 12.72 4.57 -14.35
CA LEU A 14 11.85 3.68 -15.15
C LEU A 14 12.30 2.19 -15.30
N ALA A 15 12.66 1.50 -14.23
CA ALA A 15 13.04 0.10 -14.20
C ALA A 15 12.02 -0.78 -13.46
N ALA A 16 10.99 -0.18 -12.83
CA ALA A 16 9.91 -0.93 -12.20
C ALA A 16 8.84 -1.31 -13.24
N PRO A 17 8.48 -2.61 -13.38
CA PRO A 17 7.51 -3.08 -14.37
C PRO A 17 6.04 -2.72 -14.05
N THR A 18 5.80 -1.98 -12.98
CA THR A 18 4.48 -1.67 -12.41
C THR A 18 4.35 -0.18 -12.14
N THR A 19 3.19 0.40 -12.43
CA THR A 19 2.88 1.80 -12.16
C THR A 19 1.61 1.89 -11.32
N THR A 20 1.76 2.42 -10.10
CA THR A 20 0.66 2.71 -9.19
C THR A 20 0.73 4.19 -8.80
N LEU A 21 -0.43 4.83 -8.67
CA LEU A 21 -0.54 6.20 -8.17
C LEU A 21 -1.77 6.33 -7.28
N ALA A 22 -1.68 7.22 -6.30
CA ALA A 22 -2.81 7.59 -5.48
C ALA A 22 -2.74 9.08 -5.18
N PHE A 23 -3.90 9.73 -5.11
CA PHE A 23 -3.99 11.14 -4.73
C PHE A 23 -5.17 11.37 -3.80
N ARG A 24 -4.97 12.29 -2.87
CA ARG A 24 -5.99 12.71 -1.93
C ARG A 24 -6.67 13.98 -2.42
N PHE A 25 -7.98 14.03 -2.29
CA PHE A 25 -8.83 15.17 -2.57
C PHE A 25 -9.87 15.32 -1.45
N ASP A 26 -10.69 16.39 -1.49
CA ASP A 26 -11.63 16.69 -0.39
C ASP A 26 -12.69 15.60 -0.18
N GLY A 27 -13.04 14.84 -1.23
CA GLY A 27 -13.98 13.72 -1.16
C GLY A 27 -13.35 12.36 -0.87
N GLY A 28 -12.03 12.27 -0.65
CA GLY A 28 -11.35 11.03 -0.27
C GLY A 28 -10.01 10.79 -0.94
N VAL A 29 -9.74 9.54 -1.31
CA VAL A 29 -8.51 9.13 -2.02
C VAL A 29 -8.89 8.34 -3.26
N VAL A 30 -8.31 8.73 -4.39
CA VAL A 30 -8.37 7.95 -5.64
C VAL A 30 -7.08 7.16 -5.76
N VAL A 31 -7.20 5.90 -6.15
CA VAL A 31 -6.07 5.00 -6.39
C VAL A 31 -6.21 4.44 -7.80
N ALA A 32 -5.13 4.47 -8.57
CA ALA A 32 -5.06 3.87 -9.88
C ALA A 32 -3.79 3.02 -10.01
N ALA A 33 -3.90 1.92 -10.74
CA ALA A 33 -2.80 1.01 -11.01
C ALA A 33 -2.94 0.42 -12.41
N ASP A 34 -1.81 0.11 -13.03
CA ASP A 34 -1.80 -0.71 -14.24
C ASP A 34 -2.11 -2.19 -13.92
N SER A 35 -2.53 -2.96 -14.92
CA SER A 35 -2.89 -4.38 -14.75
C SER A 35 -1.83 -5.35 -15.31
N ARG A 36 -0.69 -4.83 -15.79
CA ARG A 36 0.35 -5.61 -16.45
C ARG A 36 1.32 -6.22 -15.43
N ALA A 37 1.53 -7.52 -15.47
CA ALA A 37 2.63 -8.18 -14.75
C ALA A 37 3.67 -8.67 -15.77
N SER A 38 4.93 -8.29 -15.57
CA SER A 38 6.03 -8.63 -16.47
C SER A 38 7.10 -9.46 -15.76
N LEU A 39 7.68 -10.42 -16.48
CA LEU A 39 8.84 -11.22 -16.09
C LEU A 39 9.99 -10.81 -17.01
N GLY A 40 10.71 -9.76 -16.63
CA GLY A 40 11.65 -9.08 -17.52
C GLY A 40 10.93 -8.47 -18.73
N ALA A 41 11.38 -8.78 -19.94
CA ALA A 41 10.76 -8.29 -21.18
C ALA A 41 9.42 -8.96 -21.50
N PHE A 42 9.13 -10.13 -20.91
CA PHE A 42 7.92 -10.89 -21.21
C PHE A 42 6.72 -10.42 -20.37
N VAL A 43 5.55 -10.27 -20.98
CA VAL A 43 4.31 -9.96 -20.27
C VAL A 43 3.65 -11.26 -19.82
N GLY A 44 3.78 -11.58 -18.54
CA GLY A 44 3.19 -12.78 -17.95
C GLY A 44 1.67 -12.67 -17.77
N SER A 45 1.16 -11.49 -17.39
CA SER A 45 -0.27 -11.25 -17.24
C SER A 45 -0.66 -9.82 -17.60
N ARG A 46 -1.92 -9.63 -18.04
CA ARG A 46 -2.53 -8.33 -18.34
C ARG A 46 -3.72 -8.00 -17.44
N SER A 47 -4.04 -8.85 -16.48
CA SER A 47 -5.22 -8.75 -15.62
C SER A 47 -4.87 -8.85 -14.13
N THR A 48 -3.65 -8.49 -13.74
CA THR A 48 -3.22 -8.56 -12.34
C THR A 48 -3.88 -7.45 -11.53
N MET A 49 -4.54 -7.83 -10.44
CA MET A 49 -5.10 -6.90 -9.47
C MET A 49 -4.00 -6.37 -8.55
N LYS A 50 -3.62 -5.10 -8.76
CA LYS A 50 -2.59 -4.42 -7.94
C LYS A 50 -3.16 -3.51 -6.86
N ILE A 51 -4.49 -3.37 -6.82
CA ILE A 51 -5.22 -2.71 -5.74
C ILE A 51 -5.75 -3.81 -4.84
N LEU A 52 -5.25 -3.84 -3.61
CA LEU A 52 -5.48 -4.92 -2.65
C LEU A 52 -6.31 -4.40 -1.47
N PRO A 53 -7.53 -4.91 -1.24
CA PRO A 53 -8.37 -4.42 -0.15
C PRO A 53 -7.85 -4.87 1.22
N ILE A 54 -7.68 -3.92 2.15
CA ILE A 54 -7.31 -4.19 3.55
C ILE A 54 -8.58 -4.31 4.39
N SER A 55 -9.50 -3.35 4.22
CA SER A 55 -10.80 -3.30 4.87
C SER A 55 -11.82 -2.65 3.92
N PRO A 56 -13.12 -2.60 4.25
CA PRO A 56 -14.12 -1.90 3.43
C PRO A 56 -13.78 -0.43 3.14
N TYR A 57 -12.96 0.19 3.99
CA TYR A 57 -12.60 1.61 3.92
C TYR A 57 -11.09 1.85 3.79
N SER A 58 -10.31 0.81 3.50
CA SER A 58 -8.85 0.90 3.39
C SER A 58 -8.31 0.02 2.28
N LEU A 59 -7.43 0.58 1.45
CA LEU A 59 -6.84 -0.09 0.30
C LEU A 59 -5.32 -0.01 0.38
N GLY A 60 -4.67 -1.07 -0.08
CA GLY A 60 -3.24 -1.14 -0.35
C GLY A 60 -2.99 -1.19 -1.85
N THR A 61 -1.77 -0.84 -2.27
CA THR A 61 -1.30 -1.05 -3.65
C THR A 61 -0.09 -1.96 -3.67
N MET A 62 0.12 -2.62 -4.81
CA MET A 62 1.24 -3.52 -5.04
C MET A 62 2.20 -2.92 -6.06
N ALA A 63 3.42 -2.59 -5.62
CA ALA A 63 4.56 -2.27 -6.48
C ALA A 63 5.81 -3.00 -5.96
N GLY A 64 6.54 -3.69 -6.84
CA GLY A 64 7.64 -4.58 -6.45
C GLY A 64 7.27 -6.06 -6.56
N GLY A 65 7.81 -6.87 -5.66
CA GLY A 65 7.57 -8.31 -5.58
C GLY A 65 6.09 -8.62 -5.36
N ALA A 66 5.46 -9.27 -6.34
CA ALA A 66 4.03 -9.56 -6.27
C ALA A 66 3.66 -10.46 -5.08
N ALA A 67 4.53 -11.41 -4.75
CA ALA A 67 4.36 -12.31 -3.61
C ALA A 67 4.46 -11.56 -2.28
N ASP A 68 5.50 -10.74 -2.10
CA ASP A 68 5.75 -9.99 -0.87
C ASP A 68 4.62 -9.01 -0.59
N CYS A 69 4.29 -8.15 -1.55
CA CYS A 69 3.21 -7.17 -1.41
C CYS A 69 1.88 -7.86 -1.08
N SER A 70 1.53 -8.92 -1.81
CA SER A 70 0.30 -9.67 -1.57
C SER A 70 0.29 -10.39 -0.22
N HIS A 71 1.45 -10.82 0.29
CA HIS A 71 1.59 -11.43 1.60
C HIS A 71 1.30 -10.39 2.70
N PHE A 72 1.97 -9.25 2.68
CA PHE A 72 1.81 -8.22 3.70
C PHE A 72 0.42 -7.59 3.68
N MET A 73 -0.16 -7.33 2.50
CA MET A 73 -1.53 -6.81 2.41
C MET A 73 -2.56 -7.78 2.99
N ARG A 74 -2.42 -9.10 2.74
CA ARG A 74 -3.28 -10.12 3.34
C ARG A 74 -3.14 -10.18 4.86
N ARG A 75 -1.90 -10.09 5.37
CA ARG A 75 -1.64 -10.01 6.83
C ARG A 75 -2.25 -8.78 7.46
N LEU A 76 -2.12 -7.62 6.81
CA LEU A 76 -2.69 -6.37 7.26
C LEU A 76 -4.22 -6.42 7.27
N ALA A 77 -4.84 -7.02 6.25
CA ALA A 77 -6.27 -7.26 6.20
C ALA A 77 -6.76 -8.16 7.34
N ALA A 78 -6.05 -9.26 7.62
CA ALA A 78 -6.36 -10.14 8.74
C ALA A 78 -6.24 -9.40 10.09
N ARG A 79 -5.20 -8.60 10.28
CA ARG A 79 -5.03 -7.75 11.46
C ARG A 79 -6.11 -6.70 11.60
N SER A 80 -6.54 -6.10 10.50
CA SER A 80 -7.66 -5.13 10.50
C SER A 80 -8.95 -5.80 10.96
N ARG A 81 -9.24 -7.02 10.51
CA ARG A 81 -10.43 -7.78 10.94
C ARG A 81 -10.36 -8.14 12.42
N LEU A 82 -9.20 -8.61 12.90
CA LEU A 82 -8.98 -8.91 14.31
C LEU A 82 -9.12 -7.66 15.18
N TRP A 83 -8.57 -6.52 14.73
CA TRP A 83 -8.68 -5.25 15.41
C TRP A 83 -10.14 -4.81 15.57
N LYS A 84 -10.92 -4.91 14.49
CA LYS A 84 -12.35 -4.60 14.49
C LYS A 84 -13.12 -5.53 15.43
N ALA A 85 -12.82 -6.83 15.42
CA ALA A 85 -13.45 -7.79 16.31
C ALA A 85 -13.15 -7.51 17.80
N ARG A 86 -11.94 -7.03 18.13
CA ARG A 86 -11.53 -6.74 19.51
C ARG A 86 -12.03 -5.40 20.06
N THR A 87 -12.06 -4.38 19.21
CA THR A 87 -12.30 -2.99 19.65
C THR A 87 -13.62 -2.42 19.17
N GLY A 88 -14.30 -3.08 18.24
CA GLY A 88 -15.47 -2.56 17.54
C GLY A 88 -15.16 -1.44 16.53
N LYS A 89 -13.91 -0.99 16.42
CA LYS A 89 -13.49 0.13 15.56
C LYS A 89 -12.68 -0.35 14.36
N ASP A 90 -12.83 0.33 13.23
CA ASP A 90 -11.99 0.08 12.06
C ASP A 90 -10.52 0.48 12.33
N LEU A 91 -9.60 -0.20 11.65
CA LEU A 91 -8.17 0.08 11.78
C LEU A 91 -7.85 1.39 11.05
N SER A 92 -7.28 2.37 11.76
CA SER A 92 -6.93 3.66 11.17
C SER A 92 -5.78 3.53 10.16
N ALA A 93 -5.83 4.28 9.06
CA ALA A 93 -4.79 4.27 8.03
C ALA A 93 -3.37 4.56 8.56
N PRO A 94 -3.15 5.56 9.46
CA PRO A 94 -1.84 5.80 10.05
C PRO A 94 -1.32 4.60 10.84
N ARG A 95 -2.21 3.89 11.54
CA ARG A 95 -1.86 2.69 12.31
C ARG A 95 -1.54 1.52 11.39
N ALA A 96 -2.33 1.34 10.32
CA ALA A 96 -2.07 0.32 9.32
C ALA A 96 -0.70 0.51 8.64
N ALA A 97 -0.37 1.74 8.26
CA ALA A 97 0.93 2.09 7.69
C ALA A 97 2.08 1.84 8.68
N ARG A 98 1.92 2.21 9.96
CA ARG A 98 2.92 1.91 11.01
C ARG A 98 3.13 0.43 11.21
N ILE A 99 2.06 -0.36 11.26
CA ILE A 99 2.14 -1.82 11.41
C ILE A 99 2.97 -2.41 10.25
N LEU A 100 2.65 -2.01 9.01
CA LEU A 100 3.38 -2.48 7.84
C LEU A 100 4.86 -2.08 7.88
N ALA A 101 5.15 -0.81 8.14
CA ALA A 101 6.52 -0.29 8.20
C ALA A 101 7.35 -0.98 9.29
N THR A 102 6.75 -1.25 10.46
CA THR A 102 7.43 -1.98 11.54
C THR A 102 7.74 -3.41 11.13
N GLU A 103 6.82 -4.12 10.47
CA GLU A 103 7.07 -5.49 10.01
C GLU A 103 8.17 -5.55 8.94
N LEU A 104 8.15 -4.64 7.98
CA LEU A 104 9.16 -4.57 6.93
C LEU A 104 10.55 -4.26 7.50
N ARG A 105 10.62 -3.32 8.45
CA ARG A 105 11.88 -2.98 9.12
C ARG A 105 12.45 -4.16 9.91
N GLN A 106 11.62 -4.87 10.66
CA GLN A 106 12.04 -6.05 11.43
C GLN A 106 12.63 -7.11 10.50
N LEU A 107 11.94 -7.44 9.41
CA LEU A 107 12.42 -8.44 8.46
C LEU A 107 13.71 -8.01 7.75
N LYS A 108 13.89 -6.71 7.49
CA LYS A 108 15.15 -6.16 6.99
C LYS A 108 16.28 -6.29 8.00
N GLU A 109 16.03 -6.02 9.28
CA GLU A 109 17.00 -6.21 10.37
C GLU A 109 17.39 -7.68 10.54
N ASP A 110 16.47 -8.60 10.28
CA ASP A 110 16.70 -10.06 10.24
C ASP A 110 17.50 -10.51 8.98
N GLY A 111 17.85 -9.59 8.08
CA GLY A 111 18.65 -9.85 6.88
C GLY A 111 17.86 -10.32 5.66
N LEU A 112 16.52 -10.21 5.68
CA LEU A 112 15.68 -10.57 4.53
C LEU A 112 15.56 -9.40 3.56
N GLU A 113 15.91 -9.63 2.29
CA GLU A 113 15.69 -8.66 1.22
C GLU A 113 14.26 -8.77 0.68
N LEU A 114 13.44 -7.75 0.92
CA LEU A 114 12.05 -7.67 0.47
C LEU A 114 11.90 -6.67 -0.67
N SER A 115 10.92 -6.91 -1.54
CA SER A 115 10.53 -5.96 -2.61
C SER A 115 9.09 -5.50 -2.43
N VAL A 116 8.88 -4.42 -1.66
CA VAL A 116 7.57 -3.90 -1.26
C VAL A 116 7.51 -2.38 -1.31
N GLY A 117 6.93 -1.85 -2.39
CA GLY A 117 6.41 -0.49 -2.45
C GLY A 117 4.89 -0.53 -2.36
N SER A 118 4.30 0.00 -1.30
CA SER A 118 2.86 -0.04 -1.11
C SER A 118 2.33 1.28 -0.57
N MET A 119 1.41 1.88 -1.31
CA MET A 119 0.56 2.95 -0.78
C MET A 119 -0.57 2.35 0.04
N VAL A 120 -0.76 2.85 1.26
CA VAL A 120 -1.84 2.50 2.18
C VAL A 120 -2.79 3.69 2.30
N THR A 121 -4.07 3.46 2.01
CA THR A 121 -5.12 4.47 2.04
C THR A 121 -6.18 4.09 3.07
N GLY A 122 -6.87 5.09 3.61
CA GLY A 122 -8.01 4.87 4.50
C GLY A 122 -8.34 6.11 5.31
N HIS A 123 -9.10 5.95 6.38
CA HIS A 123 -9.47 7.05 7.27
C HIS A 123 -8.62 7.04 8.55
N ASP A 124 -8.39 8.23 9.12
CA ASP A 124 -7.92 8.34 10.50
C ASP A 124 -9.09 8.23 11.49
N GLU A 125 -8.77 8.35 12.79
CA GLU A 125 -9.77 8.27 13.87
C GLU A 125 -10.76 9.45 13.85
N LEU A 126 -10.44 10.53 13.14
CA LEU A 126 -11.29 11.70 12.92
C LEU A 126 -12.13 11.58 11.63
N GLY A 127 -12.01 10.46 10.90
CA GLY A 127 -12.70 10.23 9.64
C GLY A 127 -12.05 10.89 8.42
N LEU A 128 -10.92 11.59 8.57
CA LEU A 128 -10.24 12.23 7.45
C LEU A 128 -9.49 11.19 6.63
N SER A 129 -9.61 11.29 5.31
CA SER A 129 -8.87 10.41 4.42
C SER A 129 -7.37 10.70 4.48
N ARG A 130 -6.60 9.63 4.58
CA ARG A 130 -5.14 9.62 4.65
C ARG A 130 -4.58 8.70 3.58
N LEU A 131 -3.42 9.08 3.07
CA LEU A 131 -2.63 8.35 2.10
C LEU A 131 -1.20 8.32 2.65
N PHE A 132 -0.62 7.13 2.70
CA PHE A 132 0.76 6.91 3.12
C PHE A 132 1.45 6.03 2.08
N TYR A 133 2.71 6.29 1.80
CA TYR A 133 3.58 5.40 1.05
C TYR A 133 4.51 4.67 2.02
N VAL A 134 4.64 3.36 1.87
CA VAL A 134 5.57 2.54 2.66
C VAL A 134 6.50 1.79 1.70
N ASP A 135 7.80 1.90 1.93
CA ASP A 135 8.83 1.23 1.14
C ASP A 135 9.41 -0.02 1.83
N ASN A 136 10.31 -0.70 1.13
CA ASN A 136 11.01 -1.91 1.59
C ASN A 136 11.80 -1.68 2.89
N ASP A 137 12.24 -0.44 3.13
CA ASP A 137 13.05 -0.06 4.28
C ASP A 137 12.18 0.22 5.53
N GLY A 138 10.87 0.15 5.37
CA GLY A 138 9.91 0.51 6.41
C GLY A 138 9.90 2.01 6.68
N VAL A 139 10.24 2.85 5.69
CA VAL A 139 10.04 4.30 5.75
C VAL A 139 8.61 4.61 5.34
N ILE A 140 8.00 5.58 6.00
CA ILE A 140 6.65 6.06 5.70
C ILE A 140 6.75 7.49 5.17
N ALA A 141 6.17 7.75 4.00
CA ALA A 141 6.03 9.07 3.40
C ALA A 141 4.56 9.48 3.25
#